data_AF-A0A0R3SZN4-F1
#
_entry.id   AF-A0A0R3SZN4-F1
#
_cell.length_a   1.000
_cell.length_b   1.000
_cell.length_c   1.000
_cell.angle_alpha   90.00
_cell.angle_beta   90.00
_cell.angle_gamma   90.00
#
_symmetry.space_group_name_H-M   'P 1'
#
loop_
_entity.id
_entity.type
_entity.pdbx_description
1 polymer ?
#
loop_
_entity_poly.entity_id
_entity_poly.type
_entity_poly.pdbx_seq_one_letter_code
_entity_poly.pdbx_strand_id
1 'polypeptide(L)'
;MDDAFKTFYVSTAVRKFFFFLDPLRAGRIRICDILACGFLDHLLELREASTTQARLEENWFSLESVKRVYASYLRLDTDQNGMLSREELT
;
A
#
# COMPACT_ATOMS: atom_id res chain seq x y z
N MET A 1 -2.70 11.62 -13.48
CA MET A 1 -2.15 10.77 -12.41
C MET A 1 -0.73 10.46 -12.83
N ASP A 2 0.24 10.92 -12.05
CA ASP A 2 1.67 10.85 -12.43
C ASP A 2 2.13 9.39 -12.49
N ASP A 3 2.94 9.05 -13.50
CA ASP A 3 3.39 7.66 -13.68
C ASP A 3 4.29 7.19 -12.54
N ALA A 4 5.07 8.09 -11.93
CA ALA A 4 5.81 7.82 -10.70
C ALA A 4 4.88 7.40 -9.54
N PHE A 5 3.74 8.08 -9.39
CA PHE A 5 2.75 7.74 -8.37
C PHE A 5 2.10 6.38 -8.63
N LYS A 6 1.80 6.03 -9.89
CA LYS A 6 1.26 4.70 -10.23
C LYS A 6 2.23 3.59 -9.81
N THR A 7 3.51 3.74 -10.11
CA THR A 7 4.55 2.78 -9.70
C THR A 7 4.62 2.67 -8.17
N PHE A 8 4.56 3.79 -7.47
CA PHE A 8 4.53 3.80 -6.01
C PHE A 8 3.29 3.11 -5.44
N TYR A 9 2.11 3.37 -6.02
CA TYR A 9 0.86 2.76 -5.62
C TYR A 9 0.90 1.23 -5.77
N VAL A 10 1.33 0.74 -6.94
CA VAL A 10 1.45 -0.70 -7.20
C VAL A 10 2.45 -1.33 -6.23
N SER A 11 3.61 -0.71 -6.04
CA SER A 11 4.61 -1.16 -5.07
C SER A 11 4.05 -1.24 -3.65
N THR A 12 3.33 -0.21 -3.21
CA THR A 12 2.71 -0.14 -1.88
C THR A 12 1.66 -1.23 -1.69
N ALA A 13 0.77 -1.41 -2.67
CA ALA A 13 -0.27 -2.43 -2.63
C ALA A 13 0.34 -3.83 -2.57
N VAL A 14 1.30 -4.15 -3.45
CA VAL A 14 1.98 -5.45 -3.50
C VAL A 14 2.76 -5.72 -2.22
N ARG A 15 3.50 -4.74 -1.70
CA ARG A 15 4.26 -4.88 -0.45
C ARG A 15 3.37 -5.23 0.75
N LYS A 16 2.10 -4.79 0.79
CA LYS A 16 1.16 -5.22 1.84
C LYS A 16 0.91 -6.72 1.79
N PHE A 17 0.67 -7.29 0.60
CA PHE A 17 0.48 -8.74 0.47
C PHE A 17 1.72 -9.52 0.94
N PHE A 18 2.92 -9.12 0.51
CA PHE A 18 4.15 -9.79 0.93
C PHE A 18 4.43 -9.62 2.42
N PHE A 19 4.19 -8.44 2.98
CA PHE A 19 4.43 -8.19 4.40
C PHE A 19 3.60 -9.11 5.32
N PHE A 20 2.33 -9.34 4.97
CA PHE A 20 1.43 -10.15 5.80
C PHE A 20 1.38 -11.63 5.41
N LEU A 21 1.55 -11.97 4.12
CA LEU A 21 1.36 -13.32 3.60
C LEU A 21 2.65 -14.05 3.22
N ASP A 22 3.81 -13.37 3.26
CA ASP A 22 5.13 -13.99 3.08
C ASP A 22 6.07 -13.69 4.26
N PRO A 23 5.72 -14.14 5.48
CA PRO A 23 6.52 -13.87 6.68
C PRO A 23 7.95 -14.47 6.60
N LEU A 24 8.12 -15.54 5.82
CA LEU A 24 9.40 -16.20 5.61
C LEU A 24 10.24 -15.57 4.48
N ARG A 25 9.72 -14.54 3.80
CA ARG A 25 10.38 -13.86 2.67
C ARG A 25 10.81 -14.83 1.56
N ALA A 26 9.97 -15.82 1.27
CA ALA A 26 10.21 -16.80 0.22
C ALA A 26 9.99 -16.23 -1.20
N GLY A 27 9.47 -15.01 -1.32
CA GLY A 27 9.21 -14.33 -2.59
C GLY A 27 7.99 -14.87 -3.33
N ARG A 28 7.13 -15.64 -2.65
CA ARG A 28 5.92 -16.24 -3.23
C ARG A 28 4.80 -16.31 -2.21
N ILE A 29 3.57 -16.11 -2.67
CA ILE A 29 2.36 -16.15 -1.85
C ILE A 29 1.40 -17.17 -2.48
N ARG A 30 0.78 -18.02 -1.67
CA ARG A 30 -0.23 -18.96 -2.18
C ARG A 30 -1.51 -18.21 -2.48
N ILE A 31 -2.18 -18.56 -3.58
CA ILE A 31 -3.47 -17.95 -3.94
C ILE A 31 -4.49 -18.12 -2.82
N CYS A 32 -4.53 -19.29 -2.16
CA CYS A 32 -5.42 -19.53 -1.03
C CYS A 32 -5.21 -18.55 0.13
N ASP A 33 -3.98 -18.11 0.40
CA ASP A 33 -3.70 -17.14 1.46
C ASP A 33 -4.22 -15.74 1.08
N ILE A 34 -4.14 -15.38 -0.21
CA ILE A 34 -4.72 -14.13 -0.74
C ILE A 34 -6.25 -14.15 -0.62
N LEU A 35 -6.88 -15.30 -0.90
CA LEU A 35 -8.33 -15.46 -0.76
C LEU A 35 -8.76 -15.40 0.72
N ALA A 36 -7.94 -15.93 1.64
CA ALA A 36 -8.29 -16.02 3.05
C ALA A 36 -8.01 -14.73 3.87
N CYS A 37 -7.15 -13.83 3.39
CA CYS A 37 -6.72 -12.68 4.18
C CYS A 37 -7.70 -11.48 4.20
N GLY A 38 -8.76 -11.51 3.40
CA GLY A 38 -9.75 -10.42 3.30
C GLY A 38 -9.27 -9.19 2.54
N PHE A 39 -8.03 -9.15 2.04
CA PHE A 39 -7.51 -7.98 1.31
C PHE A 39 -8.22 -7.76 -0.03
N LEU A 40 -8.71 -8.83 -0.65
CA LEU A 40 -9.50 -8.73 -1.87
C LEU A 40 -10.83 -7.99 -1.62
N ASP A 41 -11.45 -8.15 -0.46
CA ASP A 41 -12.69 -7.45 -0.12
C ASP A 41 -12.46 -5.93 -0.09
N HIS A 42 -11.36 -5.51 0.55
CA HIS A 42 -10.94 -4.10 0.53
C HIS A 42 -10.63 -3.59 -0.88
N LEU A 43 -10.03 -4.39 -1.76
CA LEU A 43 -9.81 -3.98 -3.16
C LEU A 43 -11.12 -3.87 -3.94
N LEU A 44 -12.05 -4.81 -3.74
CA LEU A 44 -13.34 -4.84 -4.43
C LEU A 44 -14.25 -3.70 -3.99
N GLU A 45 -14.17 -3.28 -2.73
CA GLU A 45 -14.88 -2.12 -2.19
C GLU A 45 -14.56 -0.82 -2.94
N LEU A 46 -13.34 -0.67 -3.47
CA LEU A 46 -12.95 0.52 -4.24
C LEU A 46 -13.66 0.64 -5.59
N ARG A 47 -14.30 -0.43 -6.07
CA ARG A 47 -15.13 -0.41 -7.28
C ARG A 47 -16.49 0.24 -7.02
N GLU A 48 -16.95 0.29 -5.77
CA GLU A 48 -18.27 0.82 -5.43
C GLU A 48 -18.26 2.35 -5.50
N ALA A 49 -19.09 2.90 -6.40
CA ALA A 49 -19.18 4.35 -6.58
C ALA A 49 -19.83 5.08 -5.39
N SER A 50 -20.50 4.35 -4.48
CA SER A 50 -21.17 4.87 -3.29
C SER A 50 -20.30 4.85 -2.03
N THR A 51 -19.01 4.52 -2.13
CA THR A 51 -18.13 4.47 -0.96
C THR A 51 -17.94 5.86 -0.38
N THR A 52 -18.23 6.01 0.91
CA THR A 52 -18.11 7.29 1.61
C THR A 52 -16.64 7.66 1.81
N GLN A 53 -16.37 8.97 1.94
CA GLN A 53 -15.01 9.46 2.17
C GLN A 53 -14.35 8.86 3.41
N ALA A 54 -15.09 8.75 4.52
CA ALA A 54 -14.60 8.11 5.75
C ALA A 54 -14.16 6.66 5.52
N ARG A 55 -14.89 5.93 4.67
CA ARG A 55 -14.62 4.53 4.35
C ARG A 55 -13.43 4.37 3.40
N LEU A 56 -13.24 5.32 2.48
CA LEU A 56 -12.00 5.42 1.70
C LEU A 56 -10.79 5.69 2.60
N GLU A 57 -10.93 6.51 3.65
CA GLU A 57 -9.85 6.78 4.60
C GLU A 57 -9.51 5.57 5.48
N GLU A 58 -10.45 4.66 5.72
CA GLU A 58 -10.19 3.40 6.43
C GLU A 58 -9.59 2.32 5.52
N ASN A 59 -9.94 2.34 4.23
CA ASN A 59 -9.48 1.36 3.27
C ASN A 59 -7.99 1.56 2.92
N TRP A 60 -7.17 0.54 3.16
CA TRP A 60 -5.70 0.59 2.98
C TRP A 60 -5.24 0.69 1.53
N PHE A 61 -6.09 0.28 0.59
CA PHE A 61 -5.81 0.31 -0.84
C PHE A 61 -6.41 1.55 -1.50
N SER A 62 -7.16 2.38 -0.77
CA SER A 62 -7.69 3.61 -1.35
C SER A 62 -6.56 4.56 -1.76
N LEU A 63 -6.86 5.39 -2.76
CA LEU A 63 -5.94 6.42 -3.21
C LEU A 63 -5.54 7.36 -2.08
N GLU A 64 -6.48 7.72 -1.20
CA GLU A 64 -6.25 8.64 -0.08
C GLU A 64 -5.33 8.03 0.99
N SER A 65 -5.49 6.74 1.28
CA SER A 65 -4.59 6.03 2.19
C SER A 65 -3.18 5.91 1.63
N VAL A 66 -3.03 5.56 0.35
CA VAL A 66 -1.71 5.46 -0.29
C VAL A 66 -1.05 6.84 -0.40
N LYS A 67 -1.80 7.90 -0.72
CA LYS A 67 -1.27 9.28 -0.73
C LYS A 67 -0.74 9.70 0.63
N ARG A 68 -1.43 9.38 1.73
CA ARG A 68 -0.94 9.69 3.09
C ARG A 68 0.38 8.99 3.40
N VAL A 69 0.50 7.71 3.02
CA VAL A 69 1.76 6.96 3.16
C VAL A 69 2.85 7.56 2.27
N TYR A 70 2.53 7.89 1.02
CA TYR A 70 3.46 8.50 0.07
C TYR A 70 3.96 9.86 0.54
N ALA A 71 3.07 10.72 1.04
CA ALA A 71 3.43 12.02 1.58
C ALA A 71 4.31 11.90 2.83
N SER A 72 4.01 10.94 3.71
CA SER A 72 4.85 10.65 4.87
C SER A 72 6.23 10.17 4.44
N TYR A 73 6.28 9.27 3.46
CA TYR A 73 7.52 8.76 2.88
C TYR A 73 8.36 9.88 2.27
N LEU A 74 7.79 10.73 1.42
CA LEU A 74 8.50 11.85 0.78
C LEU A 74 9.04 12.89 1.77
N ARG A 75 8.38 13.03 2.92
CA ARG A 75 8.85 13.92 3.99
C ARG A 75 10.07 13.36 4.71
N LEU A 76 10.15 12.03 4.82
CA LEU A 76 11.24 11.35 5.51
C LEU A 76 12.45 11.11 4.58
N ASP A 77 12.21 10.86 3.29
CA ASP A 77 13.23 10.65 2.25
C ASP A 77 13.88 11.99 1.87
N THR A 78 14.75 12.49 2.75
CA THR A 78 15.36 13.82 2.67
C THR A 78 16.38 13.93 1.55
N ASP A 79 17.07 12.83 1.23
CA ASP A 79 18.05 12.78 0.16
C ASP A 79 17.43 12.35 -1.19
N GLN A 80 16.13 12.03 -1.20
CA GLN A 80 15.35 11.64 -2.37
C GLN A 80 15.94 10.44 -3.10
N ASN A 81 16.61 9.54 -2.37
CA ASN A 81 17.28 8.39 -2.94
C ASN A 81 16.33 7.20 -3.18
N GLY A 82 15.08 7.27 -2.73
CA GLY A 82 14.10 6.19 -2.89
C GLY A 82 14.13 5.13 -1.77
N MET A 83 14.82 5.40 -0.66
CA MET A 83 14.90 4.58 0.55
C MET A 83 14.82 5.45 1.81
N LEU A 84 14.48 4.85 2.96
CA LEU A 84 14.54 5.52 4.25
C LEU A 84 15.67 4.93 5.08
N SER A 85 16.61 5.79 5.47
CA SER A 85 17.66 5.47 6.44
C SER A 85 17.13 5.45 7.87
N ARG A 86 17.94 4.97 8.84
CA ARG A 86 17.51 4.97 10.24
C ARG A 86 17.43 6.38 10.79
N GLU A 87 18.31 7.24 10.31
CA GLU A 87 18.42 8.66 10.65
C GLU A 87 17.21 9.45 10.15
N GLU A 88 16.61 9.03 9.04
CA GLU A 88 15.37 9.62 8.49
C GLU A 88 14.10 9.10 9.17
N LEU A 89 14.19 8.03 9.97
CA LEU A 89 13.06 7.45 10.71
C LEU A 89 12.95 7.96 12.15
N THR A 90 13.87 8.81 12.59
CA THR A 90 13.89 9.49 13.90
C THR A 90 13.13 10.80 13.90
#